data_AF-A0A327VZE3-F1
#
_entry.id   AF-A0A327VZE3-F1
#
_cell.length_a   1.000
_cell.length_b   1.000
_cell.length_c   1.000
_cell.angle_alpha   90.00
_cell.angle_beta   90.00
_cell.angle_gamma   90.00
#
_symmetry.space_group_name_H-M   'P 1'
#
loop_
_entity.id
_entity.type
_entity.pdbx_description
1 polymer ?
#
loop_
_entity_poly.entity_id
_entity_poly.type
_entity_poly.pdbx_seq_one_letter_code
_entity_poly.pdbx_strand_id
1 'polypeptide(L)'
;MKFAGYLLVLSATVAVACQNPQKHDEREAVQKSNEAAQAAENAAASQAASDASAVNAADAAVQANIDAAMAKVNVPSFKKENAKSLALEFHKYLADLINTNSGVKAKQYMDKIDALKVDFEKKEAAAKLDPEDQTKLRMYVNDLVNAAVQANP
;
A
#
# COMPACT_ATOMS: atom_id res chain seq x y z
N MET A 1 47.94 85.05 20.51
CA MET A 1 46.52 85.28 20.91
C MET A 1 45.75 85.83 19.72
N LYS A 2 44.65 85.18 19.33
CA LYS A 2 43.37 85.80 18.92
C LYS A 2 42.34 84.68 18.69
N PHE A 3 41.21 84.86 19.35
CA PHE A 3 40.01 84.01 19.39
C PHE A 3 39.31 83.93 18.04
N ALA A 4 38.58 82.83 17.78
CA ALA A 4 37.12 82.82 17.69
C ALA A 4 36.56 81.71 16.77
N GLY A 5 35.61 80.95 17.31
CA GLY A 5 34.47 80.37 16.59
C GLY A 5 34.74 79.05 15.85
N TYR A 6 33.78 78.16 15.67
CA TYR A 6 32.39 78.05 16.10
C TYR A 6 31.90 76.71 15.52
N LEU A 7 30.95 76.04 16.17
CA LEU A 7 30.00 75.05 15.61
C LEU A 7 30.56 73.73 15.02
N LEU A 8 30.31 72.56 15.64
CA LEU A 8 29.05 71.78 15.54
C LEU A 8 28.54 71.64 14.10
N VAL A 9 28.91 70.55 13.43
CA VAL A 9 28.05 69.93 12.40
C VAL A 9 28.07 68.43 12.61
N LEU A 10 27.11 68.02 13.44
CA LEU A 10 26.48 66.70 13.43
C LEU A 10 25.83 66.53 12.04
N SER A 11 26.58 66.02 11.05
CA SER A 11 26.04 65.76 9.72
C SER A 11 25.20 64.49 9.77
N ALA A 12 23.92 64.68 10.07
CA ALA A 12 22.84 63.75 9.87
C ALA A 12 22.85 63.24 8.42
N THR A 13 23.30 62.01 8.21
CA THR A 13 22.99 61.24 7.00
C THR A 13 21.69 60.49 7.22
N VAL A 14 20.58 61.24 7.30
CA VAL A 14 19.23 60.68 7.09
C VAL A 14 18.91 60.93 5.61
N ALA A 15 19.44 60.08 4.73
CA ALA A 15 19.20 60.18 3.30
C ALA A 15 19.12 58.82 2.60
N VAL A 16 18.52 57.81 3.23
CA VAL A 16 17.92 56.65 2.53
C VAL A 16 16.76 56.10 3.37
N ALA A 17 15.56 56.69 3.29
CA ALA A 17 14.34 56.02 3.76
C ALA A 17 13.08 56.77 3.32
N CYS A 18 12.63 56.53 2.10
CA CYS A 18 11.23 56.74 1.69
C CYS A 18 10.81 55.65 0.69
N GLN A 19 11.24 54.41 0.90
CA GLN A 19 10.50 53.25 0.39
C GLN A 19 9.46 52.94 1.45
N ASN A 20 8.17 53.05 1.08
CA ASN A 20 7.02 52.87 1.96
C ASN A 20 7.06 51.44 2.57
N PRO A 21 7.55 51.26 3.81
CA PRO A 21 7.85 49.94 4.37
C PRO A 21 6.60 49.09 4.49
N GLN A 22 5.47 49.75 4.77
CA GLN A 22 4.17 49.12 4.96
C GLN A 22 3.70 48.32 3.73
N LYS A 23 3.97 48.80 2.50
CA LYS A 23 3.61 48.05 1.27
C LYS A 23 4.56 46.90 0.97
N HIS A 24 5.81 46.99 1.41
CA HIS A 24 6.78 45.91 1.29
C HIS A 24 6.45 44.80 2.30
N ASP A 25 6.15 45.18 3.53
CA ASP A 25 5.75 44.29 4.61
C ASP A 25 4.42 43.57 4.30
N GLU A 26 3.43 44.25 3.71
CA GLU A 26 2.19 43.63 3.24
C GLU A 26 2.44 42.59 2.14
N ARG A 27 3.33 42.88 1.17
CA ARG A 27 3.66 41.95 0.10
C ARG A 27 4.46 40.75 0.60
N GLU A 28 5.43 40.97 1.48
CA GLU A 28 6.16 39.88 2.13
C GLU A 28 5.24 39.04 3.03
N ALA A 29 4.30 39.65 3.75
CA ALA A 29 3.35 38.93 4.59
C ALA A 29 2.42 38.04 3.74
N VAL A 30 1.92 38.56 2.62
CA VAL A 30 1.13 37.78 1.65
C VAL A 30 1.96 36.66 1.02
N GLN A 31 3.21 36.95 0.65
CA GLN A 31 4.09 35.94 0.06
C GLN A 31 4.42 34.83 1.06
N LYS A 32 4.81 35.16 2.29
CA LYS A 32 5.04 34.20 3.38
C LYS A 32 3.78 33.40 3.72
N SER A 33 2.61 34.04 3.69
CA SER A 33 1.33 33.35 3.87
C SER A 33 1.05 32.35 2.75
N ASN A 34 1.33 32.71 1.50
CA ASN A 34 1.15 31.82 0.34
C ASN A 34 2.16 30.67 0.34
N GLU A 35 3.42 30.94 0.70
CA GLU A 35 4.46 29.92 0.86
C GLU A 35 4.12 28.96 2.00
N ALA A 36 3.58 29.46 3.13
CA ALA A 36 3.11 28.62 4.23
C ALA A 36 1.90 27.76 3.82
N ALA A 37 0.95 28.31 3.06
CA ALA A 37 -0.19 27.56 2.53
C ALA A 37 0.26 26.46 1.54
N GLN A 38 1.14 26.78 0.60
CA GLN A 38 1.72 25.79 -0.31
C GLN A 38 2.57 24.75 0.43
N ALA A 39 3.32 25.13 1.45
CA ALA A 39 4.09 24.20 2.26
C ALA A 39 3.16 23.22 3.02
N ALA A 40 2.02 23.70 3.52
CA ALA A 40 1.02 22.84 4.17
C ALA A 40 0.35 21.87 3.17
N GLU A 41 -0.03 22.35 1.98
CA GLU A 41 -0.59 21.50 0.91
C GLU A 41 0.43 20.45 0.43
N ASN A 42 1.68 20.84 0.22
CA ASN A 42 2.76 19.93 -0.18
C ASN A 42 3.09 18.92 0.93
N ALA A 43 3.07 19.33 2.20
CA ALA A 43 3.25 18.41 3.32
C ALA A 43 2.10 17.39 3.41
N ALA A 44 0.85 17.83 3.22
CA ALA A 44 -0.30 16.94 3.20
C ALA A 44 -0.25 15.95 2.01
N ALA A 45 0.12 16.42 0.82
CA ALA A 45 0.30 15.57 -0.36
C ALA A 45 1.46 14.57 -0.18
N SER A 46 2.59 15.01 0.40
CA SER A 46 3.73 14.14 0.70
C SER A 46 3.39 13.10 1.76
N GLN A 47 2.62 13.47 2.79
CA GLN A 47 2.14 12.53 3.80
C GLN A 47 1.21 11.49 3.18
N ALA A 48 0.24 11.91 2.37
CA ALA A 48 -0.68 11.01 1.68
C ALA A 48 0.06 10.04 0.74
N ALA A 49 1.08 10.51 0.01
CA ALA A 49 1.91 9.66 -0.84
C ALA A 49 2.76 8.66 -0.03
N SER A 50 3.31 9.10 1.12
CA SER A 50 4.04 8.23 2.05
C SER A 50 3.13 7.16 2.64
N ASP A 51 1.93 7.52 3.07
CA ASP A 51 0.94 6.61 3.63
C ASP A 51 0.49 5.59 2.58
N ALA A 52 0.21 6.03 1.35
CA ALA A 52 -0.13 5.14 0.24
C ALA A 52 1.01 4.17 -0.10
N SER A 53 2.26 4.64 -0.07
CA SER A 53 3.44 3.79 -0.31
C SER A 53 3.62 2.76 0.81
N ALA A 54 3.38 3.14 2.06
CA ALA A 54 3.43 2.24 3.21
C ALA A 54 2.34 1.16 3.15
N VAL A 55 1.12 1.52 2.74
CA VAL A 55 0.01 0.57 2.54
C VAL A 55 0.35 -0.43 1.42
N ASN A 56 0.79 0.06 0.26
CA ASN A 56 1.17 -0.82 -0.86
C ASN A 56 2.31 -1.78 -0.50
N ALA A 57 3.28 -1.32 0.29
CA ALA A 57 4.38 -2.17 0.78
C ALA A 57 3.88 -3.24 1.76
N ALA A 58 2.91 -2.91 2.62
CA ALA A 58 2.29 -3.87 3.52
C ALA A 58 1.49 -4.93 2.75
N ASP A 59 0.70 -4.52 1.77
CA ASP A 59 -0.10 -5.43 0.92
C ASP A 59 0.81 -6.37 0.12
N ALA A 60 1.90 -5.85 -0.45
CA ALA A 60 2.89 -6.66 -1.16
C ALA A 60 3.60 -7.66 -0.23
N ALA A 61 3.90 -7.27 1.02
CA ALA A 61 4.49 -8.18 2.00
C ALA A 61 3.52 -9.30 2.42
N VAL A 62 2.23 -8.97 2.61
CA VAL A 62 1.17 -9.95 2.87
C VAL A 62 1.06 -10.92 1.70
N GLN A 63 0.98 -10.42 0.47
CA GLN A 63 0.91 -11.24 -0.73
C GLN A 63 2.13 -12.18 -0.85
N ALA A 64 3.34 -11.65 -0.68
CA ALA A 64 4.56 -12.46 -0.73
C ALA A 64 4.60 -13.56 0.35
N ASN A 65 4.10 -13.27 1.56
CA ASN A 65 4.00 -14.27 2.63
C ASN A 65 2.99 -15.38 2.28
N ILE A 66 1.85 -15.02 1.70
CA ILE A 66 0.84 -15.99 1.28
C ILE A 66 1.37 -16.85 0.13
N ASP A 67 1.98 -16.25 -0.88
CA ASP A 67 2.59 -16.97 -2.01
C ASP A 67 3.67 -17.94 -1.52
N ALA A 68 4.54 -17.49 -0.61
CA ALA A 68 5.56 -18.34 0.00
C ALA A 68 4.98 -19.48 0.85
N ALA A 69 3.81 -19.28 1.49
CA ALA A 69 3.13 -20.31 2.23
C ALA A 69 2.47 -21.35 1.32
N MET A 70 1.75 -20.90 0.28
CA MET A 70 1.14 -21.79 -0.72
C MET A 70 2.17 -22.59 -1.51
N ALA A 71 3.33 -22.00 -1.82
CA ALA A 71 4.43 -22.68 -2.50
C ALA A 71 5.03 -23.84 -1.70
N LYS A 72 4.87 -23.86 -0.36
CA LYS A 72 5.28 -24.99 0.50
C LYS A 72 4.31 -26.17 0.44
N VAL A 73 3.10 -25.96 -0.07
CA VAL A 73 2.09 -27.01 -0.24
C VAL A 73 2.36 -27.75 -1.54
N ASN A 74 3.03 -28.90 -1.43
CA ASN A 74 3.39 -29.70 -2.59
C ASN A 74 2.16 -30.29 -3.27
N VAL A 75 2.09 -30.17 -4.60
CA VAL A 75 1.09 -30.87 -5.41
C VAL A 75 1.32 -32.37 -5.25
N PRO A 76 0.33 -33.15 -4.77
CA PRO A 76 0.50 -34.58 -4.60
C PRO A 76 0.58 -35.28 -5.96
N SER A 77 1.16 -36.48 -5.97
CA SER A 77 1.16 -37.34 -7.15
C SER A 77 -0.24 -37.95 -7.34
N PHE A 78 -0.89 -37.56 -8.43
CA PHE A 78 -2.19 -38.07 -8.86
C PHE A 78 -2.03 -39.20 -9.88
N LYS A 79 -2.91 -40.20 -9.84
CA LYS A 79 -2.93 -41.26 -10.85
C LYS A 79 -3.48 -40.78 -12.18
N LYS A 80 -4.45 -39.86 -12.15
CA LYS A 80 -5.16 -39.36 -13.32
C LYS A 80 -4.90 -37.87 -13.54
N GLU A 81 -4.75 -37.49 -14.81
CA GLU A 81 -4.46 -36.09 -15.19
C GLU A 81 -5.62 -35.12 -14.87
N ASN A 82 -6.86 -35.61 -14.81
CA ASN A 82 -8.01 -34.78 -14.46
C ASN A 82 -7.94 -34.27 -13.00
N ALA A 83 -7.53 -35.12 -12.05
CA ALA A 83 -7.34 -34.71 -10.65
C ALA A 83 -6.21 -33.67 -10.51
N LYS A 84 -5.10 -33.89 -11.23
CA LYS A 84 -4.00 -32.92 -11.31
C LYS A 84 -4.43 -31.59 -11.93
N SER A 85 -5.22 -31.64 -13.00
CA SER A 85 -5.74 -30.44 -13.66
C SER A 85 -6.63 -29.63 -12.72
N LEU A 86 -7.52 -30.30 -11.98
CA LEU A 86 -8.36 -29.67 -10.96
C LEU A 86 -7.51 -29.05 -9.83
N ALA A 87 -6.47 -29.75 -9.36
CA ALA A 87 -5.58 -29.24 -8.32
C ALA A 87 -4.90 -27.92 -8.75
N LEU A 88 -4.37 -27.89 -9.98
CA LEU A 88 -3.71 -26.71 -10.54
C LEU A 88 -4.70 -25.57 -10.81
N GLU A 89 -5.90 -25.90 -11.28
CA GLU A 89 -6.96 -24.91 -11.50
C GLU A 89 -7.38 -24.26 -10.17
N PHE A 90 -7.58 -25.05 -9.12
CA PHE A 90 -7.90 -24.53 -7.79
C PHE A 90 -6.78 -23.64 -7.23
N HIS A 91 -5.53 -24.10 -7.31
CA HIS A 91 -4.37 -23.31 -6.87
C HIS A 91 -4.36 -21.95 -7.58
N LYS A 92 -4.50 -21.94 -8.90
CA LYS A 92 -4.52 -20.71 -9.68
C LYS A 92 -5.64 -19.76 -9.23
N TYR A 93 -6.87 -20.24 -9.12
CA TYR A 93 -7.98 -19.36 -8.71
C TYR A 93 -7.85 -18.88 -7.26
N LEU A 94 -7.32 -19.70 -6.37
CA LEU A 94 -7.04 -19.27 -5.00
C LEU A 94 -5.99 -18.14 -4.99
N ALA A 95 -4.91 -18.30 -5.76
CA ALA A 95 -3.88 -17.27 -5.90
C ALA A 95 -4.45 -15.98 -6.52
N ASP A 96 -5.24 -16.08 -7.58
CA ASP A 96 -5.89 -14.92 -8.22
C ASP A 96 -6.83 -14.20 -7.24
N LEU A 97 -7.61 -14.96 -6.44
CA LEU A 97 -8.49 -14.43 -5.42
C LEU A 97 -7.70 -13.69 -4.34
N ILE A 98 -6.60 -14.27 -3.86
CA ILE A 98 -5.73 -13.65 -2.85
C ILE A 98 -5.07 -12.38 -3.41
N ASN A 99 -4.52 -12.44 -4.62
CA ASN A 99 -3.88 -11.29 -5.27
C ASN A 99 -4.85 -10.12 -5.46
N THR A 100 -6.12 -10.41 -5.72
CA THR A 100 -7.17 -9.39 -5.88
C THR A 100 -7.63 -8.81 -4.54
N ASN A 101 -7.38 -9.50 -3.41
CA ASN A 101 -7.85 -9.12 -2.08
C ASN A 101 -6.71 -9.04 -1.05
N SER A 102 -5.46 -8.85 -1.48
CA SER A 102 -4.27 -8.96 -0.60
C SER A 102 -4.21 -7.87 0.48
N GLY A 103 -4.76 -6.68 0.22
CA GLY A 103 -4.92 -5.62 1.21
C GLY A 103 -6.10 -5.80 2.17
N VAL A 104 -6.83 -6.91 2.06
CA VAL A 104 -7.95 -7.27 2.92
C VAL A 104 -7.51 -8.42 3.83
N LYS A 105 -7.93 -8.41 5.10
CA LYS A 105 -7.64 -9.52 6.02
C LYS A 105 -8.33 -10.81 5.56
N ALA A 106 -7.70 -11.98 5.72
CA ALA A 106 -8.27 -13.27 5.27
C ALA A 106 -9.71 -13.47 5.74
N LYS A 107 -9.99 -13.14 7.01
CA LYS A 107 -11.31 -13.25 7.63
C LYS A 107 -12.42 -12.50 6.89
N GLN A 108 -12.09 -11.44 6.16
CA GLN A 108 -13.07 -10.60 5.47
C GLN A 108 -13.40 -11.10 4.05
N TYR A 109 -12.62 -12.05 3.50
CA TYR A 109 -12.93 -12.66 2.20
C TYR A 109 -13.07 -14.19 2.27
N MET A 110 -13.27 -14.74 3.48
CA MET A 110 -13.54 -16.18 3.69
C MET A 110 -14.75 -16.66 2.89
N ASP A 111 -15.82 -15.86 2.79
CA ASP A 111 -17.00 -16.21 1.99
C ASP A 111 -16.64 -16.46 0.52
N LYS A 112 -15.64 -15.74 -0.03
CA LYS A 112 -15.16 -15.94 -1.40
C LYS A 112 -14.34 -17.22 -1.52
N ILE A 113 -13.54 -17.56 -0.51
CA ILE A 113 -12.81 -18.83 -0.45
C ILE A 113 -13.79 -19.99 -0.35
N ASP A 114 -14.82 -19.89 0.49
CA ASP A 114 -15.84 -20.92 0.64
C ASP A 114 -16.65 -21.10 -0.64
N ALA A 115 -17.00 -20.01 -1.33
CA ALA A 115 -17.62 -20.08 -2.65
C ALA A 115 -16.73 -20.80 -3.68
N LEU A 116 -15.42 -20.51 -3.69
CA LEU A 116 -14.46 -21.19 -4.55
C LEU A 116 -14.37 -22.70 -4.24
N LYS A 117 -14.40 -23.08 -2.96
CA LYS A 117 -14.43 -24.49 -2.54
C LYS A 117 -15.71 -25.19 -2.99
N VAL A 118 -16.87 -24.55 -2.83
CA VAL A 118 -18.16 -25.10 -3.27
C VAL A 118 -18.18 -25.32 -4.79
N ASP A 119 -17.69 -24.35 -5.57
CA ASP A 119 -17.63 -24.50 -7.02
C ASP A 119 -16.62 -25.57 -7.45
N PHE A 120 -15.53 -25.71 -6.69
CA PHE A 120 -14.59 -26.80 -6.87
C PHE A 120 -15.20 -28.17 -6.58
N GLU A 121 -15.93 -28.32 -5.48
CA GLU A 121 -16.62 -29.57 -5.11
C GLU A 121 -17.61 -30.01 -6.19
N LYS A 122 -18.32 -29.06 -6.83
CA LYS A 122 -19.18 -29.36 -7.99
C LYS A 122 -18.38 -29.91 -9.17
N LYS A 123 -17.23 -29.30 -9.50
CA LYS A 123 -16.35 -29.76 -10.58
C LYS A 123 -15.75 -31.14 -10.26
N GLU A 124 -15.32 -31.34 -9.03
CA GLU A 124 -14.79 -32.60 -8.53
C GLU A 124 -15.82 -33.73 -8.67
N ALA A 125 -17.06 -33.49 -8.26
CA ALA A 125 -18.16 -34.46 -8.39
C ALA A 125 -18.47 -34.78 -9.86
N ALA A 126 -18.44 -33.77 -10.74
CA ALA A 126 -18.65 -33.96 -12.17
C ALA A 126 -17.50 -34.73 -12.86
N ALA A 127 -16.26 -34.59 -12.37
CA ALA A 127 -15.07 -35.18 -12.96
C ALA A 127 -14.93 -36.69 -12.73
N LYS A 128 -15.76 -37.29 -11.86
CA LYS A 128 -15.79 -38.74 -11.55
C LYS A 128 -14.38 -39.30 -11.27
N LEU A 129 -13.68 -38.67 -10.33
CA LEU A 129 -12.31 -39.03 -9.96
C LEU A 129 -12.22 -40.42 -9.32
N ASP A 130 -11.04 -41.03 -9.38
CA ASP A 130 -10.70 -42.19 -8.55
C ASP A 130 -10.78 -41.80 -7.07
N PRO A 131 -11.32 -42.65 -6.16
CA PRO A 131 -11.47 -42.29 -4.76
C PRO A 131 -10.16 -41.87 -4.08
N GLU A 132 -9.02 -42.47 -4.45
CA GLU A 132 -7.73 -42.11 -3.88
C GLU A 132 -7.27 -40.72 -4.35
N ASP A 133 -7.41 -40.45 -5.66
CA ASP A 133 -7.10 -39.12 -6.22
C ASP A 133 -8.05 -38.05 -5.66
N GLN A 134 -9.32 -38.39 -5.44
CA GLN A 134 -10.30 -37.51 -4.80
C GLN A 134 -9.89 -37.13 -3.38
N THR A 135 -9.47 -38.11 -2.56
CA THR A 135 -8.98 -37.84 -1.20
C THR A 135 -7.73 -36.95 -1.23
N LYS A 136 -6.75 -37.28 -2.08
CA LYS A 136 -5.52 -36.47 -2.23
C LYS A 136 -5.83 -35.04 -2.66
N LEU A 137 -6.78 -34.88 -3.58
CA LEU A 137 -7.19 -33.58 -4.10
C LEU A 137 -7.83 -32.72 -3.01
N ARG A 138 -8.76 -33.29 -2.23
CA ARG A 138 -9.40 -32.58 -1.12
C ARG A 138 -8.42 -32.19 -0.02
N MET A 139 -7.47 -33.07 0.31
CA MET A 139 -6.41 -32.75 1.26
C MET A 139 -5.57 -31.59 0.76
N TYR A 140 -5.10 -31.66 -0.49
CA TYR A 140 -4.33 -30.61 -1.13
C TYR A 140 -5.04 -29.25 -1.13
N VAL A 141 -6.33 -29.24 -1.49
CA VAL A 141 -7.18 -28.04 -1.48
C VAL A 141 -7.28 -27.43 -0.08
N ASN A 142 -7.53 -28.26 0.94
CA ASN A 142 -7.62 -27.78 2.32
C ASN A 142 -6.27 -27.26 2.83
N ASP A 143 -5.17 -27.93 2.50
CA ASP A 143 -3.82 -27.53 2.90
C ASP A 143 -3.44 -26.18 2.27
N LEU A 144 -3.78 -25.97 0.98
CA LEU A 144 -3.60 -24.68 0.30
C LEU A 144 -4.38 -23.55 0.97
N VAL A 145 -5.67 -23.78 1.24
CA VAL A 145 -6.52 -22.77 1.90
C VAL A 145 -6.00 -22.45 3.29
N ASN A 146 -5.63 -23.46 4.07
CA ASN A 146 -5.06 -23.28 5.41
C ASN A 146 -3.75 -22.49 5.36
N ALA A 147 -2.85 -22.80 4.43
CA ALA A 147 -1.61 -22.07 4.24
C ALA A 147 -1.86 -20.58 3.92
N ALA A 148 -2.81 -20.31 3.02
CA ALA A 148 -3.17 -18.95 2.65
C ALA A 148 -3.79 -18.15 3.81
N VAL A 149 -4.72 -18.76 4.55
CA VAL A 149 -5.40 -18.09 5.68
C VAL A 149 -4.44 -17.83 6.84
N GLN A 150 -3.55 -18.78 7.16
CA GLN A 150 -2.57 -18.61 8.24
C GLN A 150 -1.51 -17.54 7.91
N ALA A 151 -1.19 -17.38 6.62
CA ALA A 151 -0.24 -16.36 6.16
C ALA A 151 -0.84 -14.94 6.09
N ASN A 152 -2.16 -14.79 6.23
CA ASN A 152 -2.88 -13.50 6.21
C ASN A 152 -3.83 -13.33 7.42
N PRO A 153 -3.29 -13.11 8.64
CA PRO A 153 -4.04 -13.13 9.90
C PRO A 153 -5.14 -12.06 10.08
#